data_AF-A0A918V1V0-F1
#
_entry.id   AF-A0A918V1V0-F1
#
_cell.length_a   1.000
_cell.length_b   1.000
_cell.length_c   1.000
_cell.angle_alpha   90.00
_cell.angle_beta   90.00
_cell.angle_gamma   90.00
#
_symmetry.space_group_name_H-M   'P 1'
#
loop_
_entity.id
_entity.type
_entity.pdbx_description
1 polymer ?
#
loop_
_entity_poly.entity_id
_entity_poly.type
_entity_poly.pdbx_seq_one_letter_code
_entity_poly.pdbx_strand_id
1 'polypeptide(L)'
;MRARRTAAATTTRPAREPAPEPVRRPAPAQQCAALLGAALLGAALLALAGCSPAGRSDPAGPAGPSGAPSPAVSATGAPSATGSPATAPPASGDPAPGETLVRVSRSGGYAGRTHTVVVRGDGSWTRLDGAGAQEGSGTLAPQRLAALSAALREADLPRLPRVSKGSGTVYDGFTYAFAHGGVEVAAEQEAVPPALRKVLDALPPFTPA
;
A
#
# COMPACT_ATOMS: atom_id res chain seq x y z
N MET A 1 48.60 49.57 47.67
CA MET A 1 47.65 48.58 48.24
C MET A 1 46.64 48.20 47.17
N ARG A 2 46.50 46.88 46.92
CA ARG A 2 45.30 46.07 46.56
C ARG A 2 44.29 46.65 45.54
N ALA A 3 43.75 45.92 44.56
CA ALA A 3 43.92 44.53 44.15
C ALA A 3 43.36 44.40 42.71
N ARG A 4 44.04 43.59 41.89
CA ARG A 4 43.60 43.19 40.55
C ARG A 4 42.48 42.16 40.69
N ARG A 5 41.33 42.37 40.03
CA ARG A 5 40.28 41.35 39.85
C ARG A 5 40.51 40.61 38.54
N THR A 6 40.92 39.36 38.66
CA THR A 6 40.94 38.34 37.61
C THR A 6 39.52 37.81 37.42
N ALA A 7 38.97 37.92 36.21
CA ALA A 7 37.73 37.24 35.81
C ALA A 7 38.11 35.95 35.09
N ALA A 8 37.72 34.81 35.65
CA ALA A 8 37.91 33.49 35.07
C ALA A 8 36.89 33.27 33.95
N ALA A 9 37.36 32.90 32.76
CA ALA A 9 36.54 32.48 31.64
C ALA A 9 36.09 31.03 31.85
N THR A 10 34.83 30.84 32.24
CA THR A 10 34.17 29.53 32.28
C THR A 10 33.88 29.07 30.85
N THR A 11 34.73 28.18 30.33
CA THR A 11 34.50 27.50 29.05
C THR A 11 33.52 26.36 29.25
N THR A 12 32.26 26.59 28.87
CA THR A 12 31.20 25.57 28.82
C THR A 12 31.53 24.55 27.72
N ARG A 13 31.79 23.31 28.14
CA ARG A 13 32.01 22.14 27.27
C ARG A 13 30.68 21.72 26.64
N PRO A 14 30.54 21.62 25.30
CA PRO A 14 29.32 21.13 24.70
C PRO A 14 29.10 19.65 25.07
N ALA A 15 27.87 19.35 25.49
CA ALA A 15 27.43 17.99 25.73
C ALA A 15 27.58 17.17 24.44
N ARG A 16 28.26 16.03 24.55
CA ARG A 16 28.43 15.06 23.48
C ARG A 16 27.07 14.43 23.19
N GLU A 17 26.47 14.83 22.07
CA GLU A 17 25.22 14.27 21.55
C GLU A 17 25.37 12.74 21.37
N PRO A 18 24.51 11.92 21.98
CA PRO A 18 24.55 10.47 21.78
C PRO A 18 24.12 10.13 20.35
N ALA A 19 24.91 9.27 19.69
CA ALA A 19 24.63 8.80 18.34
C ALA A 19 23.25 8.11 18.26
N PRO A 20 22.51 8.26 17.13
CA PRO A 20 21.24 7.57 16.95
C PRO A 20 21.45 6.06 16.92
N GLU A 21 20.75 5.34 17.80
CA GLU A 21 20.73 3.88 17.78
C GLU A 21 20.15 3.37 16.44
N PRO A 22 20.73 2.31 15.86
CA PRO A 22 20.17 1.68 14.67
C PRO A 22 18.82 1.04 15.01
N VAL A 23 17.75 1.60 14.44
CA VAL A 23 16.39 1.04 14.51
C VAL A 23 16.43 -0.39 13.95
N ARG A 24 16.33 -1.38 14.86
CA ARG A 24 16.15 -2.79 14.50
C ARG A 24 14.80 -2.92 13.80
N ARG A 25 14.82 -3.06 12.48
CA ARG A 25 13.62 -3.40 11.71
C ARG A 25 13.15 -4.80 12.11
N PRO A 26 11.86 -5.00 12.44
CA PRO A 26 11.32 -6.33 12.61
C PRO A 26 11.36 -7.09 11.27
N ALA A 27 11.82 -8.34 11.34
CA ALA A 27 11.84 -9.25 10.19
C ALA A 27 10.40 -9.50 9.68
N PRO A 28 10.18 -9.58 8.36
CA PRO A 28 8.89 -9.99 7.83
C PRO A 28 8.65 -11.46 8.19
N ALA A 29 7.59 -11.71 8.96
CA ALA A 29 7.06 -13.05 9.16
C ALA A 29 6.67 -13.62 7.78
N GLN A 30 7.47 -14.56 7.29
CA GLN A 30 7.16 -15.37 6.11
C GLN A 30 5.97 -16.26 6.45
N GLN A 31 4.77 -15.85 6.04
CA GLN A 31 3.62 -16.76 6.03
C GLN A 31 3.70 -17.62 4.77
N CYS A 32 3.87 -18.92 5.02
CA CYS A 32 4.01 -19.97 4.05
C CYS A 32 2.88 -20.00 3.02
N ALA A 33 3.26 -19.93 1.74
CA ALA A 33 2.44 -20.38 0.65
C ALA A 33 2.27 -21.91 0.75
N ALA A 34 1.05 -22.37 1.03
CA ALA A 34 0.64 -23.76 0.85
C ALA A 34 -0.34 -23.82 -0.33
N LEU A 35 0.23 -24.33 -1.41
CA LEU A 35 -0.29 -25.04 -2.57
C LEU A 35 -1.71 -25.65 -2.54
N LEU A 36 -2.17 -25.90 -3.77
CA LEU A 36 -3.07 -26.97 -4.26
C LEU A 36 -4.58 -26.68 -4.29
N GLY A 37 -5.08 -26.58 -5.53
CA GLY A 37 -6.49 -26.70 -5.81
C GLY A 37 -6.99 -28.15 -5.73
N ALA A 38 -8.30 -28.28 -5.54
CA ALA A 38 -9.09 -29.38 -6.08
C ALA A 38 -10.58 -28.98 -5.99
N ALA A 39 -11.28 -29.28 -7.08
CA ALA A 39 -12.73 -29.30 -7.16
C ALA A 39 -13.34 -30.39 -6.24
N LEU A 40 -14.67 -30.37 -6.18
CA LEU A 40 -15.62 -31.39 -5.65
C LEU A 40 -16.16 -31.05 -4.24
N LEU A 41 -17.42 -30.64 -4.12
CA LEU A 41 -18.66 -31.44 -4.15
C LEU A 41 -18.89 -32.22 -2.84
N GLY A 42 -19.88 -31.76 -2.07
CA GLY A 42 -20.87 -32.62 -1.40
C GLY A 42 -20.48 -33.41 -0.13
N ALA A 43 -21.06 -32.95 0.99
CA ALA A 43 -21.72 -33.74 2.06
C ALA A 43 -20.93 -34.70 3.00
N ALA A 44 -21.51 -34.83 4.21
CA ALA A 44 -21.33 -35.88 5.23
C ALA A 44 -20.11 -35.74 6.17
N LEU A 45 -20.31 -35.33 7.43
CA LEU A 45 -20.68 -36.14 8.61
C LEU A 45 -19.50 -36.87 9.28
N LEU A 46 -19.26 -36.48 10.54
CA LEU A 46 -18.94 -37.31 11.71
C LEU A 46 -17.60 -38.08 11.81
N ALA A 47 -16.93 -37.80 12.94
CA ALA A 47 -16.45 -38.76 13.94
C ALA A 47 -14.94 -39.11 14.07
N LEU A 48 -14.44 -38.79 15.26
CA LEU A 48 -13.62 -39.58 16.20
C LEU A 48 -12.32 -40.30 15.76
N ALA A 49 -11.26 -39.98 16.52
CA ALA A 49 -10.34 -40.89 17.19
C ALA A 49 -9.23 -41.63 16.38
N GLY A 50 -8.00 -41.52 16.89
CA GLY A 50 -7.31 -42.72 17.37
C GLY A 50 -6.04 -43.19 16.64
N CYS A 51 -4.95 -43.19 17.42
CA CYS A 51 -3.86 -44.18 17.49
C CYS A 51 -2.90 -44.45 16.31
N SER A 52 -1.62 -44.19 16.61
CA SER A 52 -0.43 -44.90 16.11
C SER A 52 -0.53 -46.43 16.25
N PRO A 53 0.28 -47.20 15.51
CA PRO A 53 1.47 -47.75 16.18
C PRO A 53 2.74 -47.93 15.30
N ALA A 54 3.87 -47.87 16.02
CA ALA A 54 5.05 -48.75 16.01
C ALA A 54 5.65 -49.31 14.69
N GLY A 55 6.98 -49.23 14.60
CA GLY A 55 7.77 -50.11 13.74
C GLY A 55 9.27 -49.82 13.77
N ARG A 56 9.96 -50.31 14.80
CA ARG A 56 11.43 -50.35 14.94
C ARG A 56 12.11 -51.08 13.78
N SER A 57 13.31 -50.65 13.41
CA SER A 57 14.56 -51.43 13.58
C SER A 57 15.78 -50.63 13.10
N ASP A 58 16.67 -50.27 14.02
CA ASP A 58 18.11 -50.07 13.78
C ASP A 58 18.78 -51.45 13.69
N PRO A 59 19.86 -51.60 12.90
CA PRO A 59 21.14 -51.76 13.60
C PRO A 59 22.37 -51.14 12.90
N ALA A 60 23.31 -50.75 13.77
CA ALA A 60 24.77 -50.82 13.64
C ALA A 60 25.51 -49.85 12.69
N GLY A 61 26.35 -49.00 13.31
CA GLY A 61 27.48 -48.29 12.67
C GLY A 61 28.61 -49.24 12.22
N PRO A 62 29.75 -48.75 11.67
CA PRO A 62 30.64 -47.80 12.37
C PRO A 62 31.43 -46.77 11.50
N ALA A 63 32.11 -45.84 12.21
CA ALA A 63 33.37 -45.12 11.91
C ALA A 63 33.50 -44.16 10.68
N GLY A 64 33.96 -42.92 10.97
CA GLY A 64 34.42 -41.91 9.99
C GLY A 64 35.81 -42.20 9.38
N PRO A 65 36.34 -41.37 8.44
CA PRO A 65 36.99 -40.10 8.80
C PRO A 65 36.98 -38.95 7.74
N SER A 66 37.44 -37.76 8.17
CA SER A 66 38.17 -36.68 7.47
C SER A 66 37.88 -36.26 6.01
N GLY A 67 37.61 -34.95 5.83
CA GLY A 67 38.52 -34.07 5.05
C GLY A 67 38.04 -33.47 3.70
N ALA A 68 37.73 -32.16 3.71
CA ALA A 68 37.93 -31.09 2.68
C ALA A 68 37.32 -31.26 1.25
N PRO A 69 37.32 -30.24 0.35
CA PRO A 69 37.23 -28.77 0.42
C PRO A 69 36.03 -28.17 -0.39
N SER A 70 35.89 -26.83 -0.40
CA SER A 70 34.96 -26.01 -1.23
C SER A 70 35.08 -26.25 -2.76
N PRO A 71 34.00 -26.04 -3.54
CA PRO A 71 34.00 -24.87 -4.43
C PRO A 71 32.64 -24.15 -4.59
N ALA A 72 32.74 -22.87 -4.99
CA ALA A 72 31.67 -21.98 -5.40
C ALA A 72 30.94 -22.43 -6.67
N VAL A 73 29.66 -22.06 -6.84
CA VAL A 73 29.12 -21.44 -8.07
C VAL A 73 27.71 -20.89 -7.85
N SER A 74 27.48 -19.75 -8.47
CA SER A 74 26.25 -18.96 -8.58
C SER A 74 25.05 -19.74 -9.13
N ALA A 75 23.85 -19.49 -8.58
CA ALA A 75 22.60 -19.72 -9.30
C ALA A 75 21.49 -18.78 -8.78
N THR A 76 21.25 -17.74 -9.55
CA THR A 76 19.95 -17.32 -10.11
C THR A 76 18.68 -17.73 -9.36
N GLY A 77 17.87 -16.73 -8.99
CA GLY A 77 16.42 -16.89 -8.86
C GLY A 77 15.80 -16.10 -7.71
N ALA A 78 15.68 -14.78 -7.85
CA ALA A 78 14.70 -14.03 -7.08
C ALA A 78 13.34 -14.11 -7.82
N PRO A 79 12.28 -14.70 -7.25
CA PRO A 79 10.95 -14.63 -7.85
C PRO A 79 10.27 -13.30 -7.47
N SER A 80 10.00 -12.52 -8.53
CA SER A 80 8.84 -11.69 -8.81
C SER A 80 8.15 -10.93 -7.66
N ALA A 81 8.35 -9.60 -7.68
CA ALA A 81 7.40 -8.64 -7.15
C ALA A 81 6.05 -8.78 -7.88
N THR A 82 4.98 -9.10 -7.15
CA THR A 82 3.62 -9.12 -7.69
C THR A 82 3.20 -7.68 -8.00
N GLY A 83 2.86 -7.45 -9.26
CA GLY A 83 2.84 -6.15 -9.89
C GLY A 83 1.80 -5.18 -9.30
N SER A 84 2.26 -3.95 -9.05
CA SER A 84 1.47 -2.81 -9.51
C SER A 84 1.20 -3.02 -11.01
N PRO A 85 -0.01 -2.78 -11.52
CA PRO A 85 -0.19 -2.63 -12.95
C PRO A 85 0.65 -1.42 -13.36
N ALA A 86 1.85 -1.68 -13.89
CA ALA A 86 2.63 -0.70 -14.61
C ALA A 86 1.91 -0.45 -15.94
N THR A 87 0.86 0.37 -15.88
CA THR A 87 0.23 0.91 -17.06
C THR A 87 1.19 1.92 -17.66
N ALA A 88 1.62 1.67 -18.90
CA ALA A 88 2.43 2.60 -19.69
C ALA A 88 1.79 4.01 -19.70
N PRO A 89 2.60 5.09 -19.69
CA PRO A 89 2.06 6.44 -19.59
C PRO A 89 1.24 6.77 -20.85
N PRO A 90 -0.06 7.13 -20.72
CA PRO A 90 -0.81 7.66 -21.85
C PRO A 90 -0.38 9.10 -22.13
N ALA A 91 -0.43 9.47 -23.41
CA ALA A 91 -0.20 10.83 -23.87
C ALA A 91 -1.19 11.81 -23.22
N SER A 92 -0.74 13.03 -22.96
CA SER A 92 -1.52 14.13 -22.37
C SER A 92 -2.74 14.48 -23.24
N GLY A 93 -3.85 13.79 -23.03
CA GLY A 93 -5.13 14.02 -23.69
C GLY A 93 -6.26 13.52 -22.81
N ASP A 94 -7.46 14.08 -23.00
CA ASP A 94 -8.67 13.51 -22.37
C ASP A 94 -8.82 12.04 -22.85
N PRO A 95 -9.06 11.09 -21.93
CA PRO A 95 -9.10 9.67 -22.27
C PRO A 95 -10.21 9.37 -23.27
N ALA A 96 -9.99 8.37 -24.12
CA ALA A 96 -10.98 7.96 -25.10
C ALA A 96 -12.28 7.47 -24.40
N PRO A 97 -13.45 7.59 -25.05
CA PRO A 97 -14.69 7.05 -24.50
C PRO A 97 -14.57 5.53 -24.35
N GLY A 98 -14.44 5.07 -23.09
CA GLY A 98 -14.19 3.67 -22.73
C GLY A 98 -12.92 3.48 -21.90
N GLU A 99 -11.96 4.40 -21.99
CA GLU A 99 -10.80 4.45 -21.12
C GLU A 99 -11.16 5.00 -19.73
N THR A 100 -10.33 4.66 -18.74
CA THR A 100 -10.51 5.18 -17.38
C THR A 100 -10.17 6.66 -17.36
N LEU A 101 -11.15 7.49 -17.01
CA LEU A 101 -10.95 8.90 -16.74
C LEU A 101 -10.27 9.09 -15.40
N VAL A 102 -10.81 8.49 -14.34
CA VAL A 102 -10.20 8.59 -13.02
C VAL A 102 -10.52 7.37 -12.18
N ARG A 103 -9.54 6.94 -11.40
CA ARG A 103 -9.73 5.99 -10.32
C ARG A 103 -9.42 6.71 -9.01
N VAL A 104 -10.37 6.70 -8.07
CA VAL A 104 -10.18 7.26 -6.74
C VAL A 104 -10.44 6.18 -5.70
N SER A 105 -9.48 5.94 -4.82
CA SER A 105 -9.67 5.09 -3.65
C SER A 105 -9.78 5.95 -2.39
N ARG A 106 -10.63 5.54 -1.46
CA ARG A 106 -10.76 6.09 -0.12
C ARG A 106 -10.53 4.96 0.86
N SER A 107 -9.52 5.09 1.72
CA SER A 107 -9.21 4.15 2.80
C SER A 107 -9.20 4.85 4.15
N GLY A 108 -9.51 4.09 5.21
CA GLY A 108 -9.46 4.58 6.59
C GLY A 108 -10.85 4.68 7.23
N GLY A 109 -11.04 5.68 8.09
CA GLY A 109 -12.18 5.73 8.99
C GLY A 109 -12.10 4.71 10.13
N TYR A 110 -13.06 4.78 11.04
CA TYR A 110 -13.12 3.92 12.23
C TYR A 110 -13.07 2.42 11.92
N ALA A 111 -13.70 2.00 10.82
CA ALA A 111 -13.74 0.60 10.40
C ALA A 111 -12.56 0.19 9.51
N GLY A 112 -11.66 1.12 9.15
CA GLY A 112 -10.50 0.85 8.29
C GLY A 112 -10.86 0.30 6.91
N ARG A 113 -12.01 0.71 6.34
CA ARG A 113 -12.50 0.18 5.06
C ARG A 113 -11.89 0.92 3.88
N THR A 114 -11.73 0.18 2.79
CA THR A 114 -11.30 0.73 1.49
C THR A 114 -12.43 0.58 0.48
N HIS A 115 -12.72 1.66 -0.24
CA HIS A 115 -13.61 1.66 -1.38
C HIS A 115 -12.96 2.39 -2.54
N THR A 116 -13.20 1.91 -3.76
CA THR A 116 -12.65 2.52 -4.98
C THR A 116 -13.77 2.86 -5.94
N VAL A 117 -13.76 4.08 -6.45
CA VAL A 117 -14.61 4.52 -7.55
C VAL A 117 -13.75 4.61 -8.81
N VAL A 118 -14.19 3.94 -9.88
CA VAL A 118 -13.60 4.07 -11.21
C VAL A 118 -14.62 4.75 -12.10
N VAL A 119 -14.24 5.87 -12.71
CA VAL A 119 -15.05 6.60 -13.69
C VAL A 119 -14.35 6.53 -15.05
N ARG A 120 -15.11 6.20 -16.08
CA ARG A 120 -14.65 6.16 -17.47
C ARG A 120 -14.95 7.47 -18.20
N GLY A 121 -14.29 7.70 -19.33
CA GLY A 121 -14.47 8.91 -20.15
C GLY A 121 -15.88 9.08 -20.73
N ASP A 122 -16.69 8.02 -20.78
CA ASP A 122 -18.10 8.04 -21.16
C ASP A 122 -19.05 8.40 -20.00
N GLY A 123 -18.52 8.57 -18.78
CA GLY A 123 -19.29 8.81 -17.56
C GLY A 123 -19.80 7.54 -16.88
N SER A 124 -19.56 6.36 -17.43
CA SER A 124 -19.84 5.10 -16.76
C SER A 124 -18.94 4.95 -15.54
N TRP A 125 -19.50 4.61 -14.39
CA TRP A 125 -18.75 4.42 -13.16
C TRP A 125 -19.04 3.08 -12.49
N THR A 126 -18.04 2.59 -11.76
CA THR A 126 -18.09 1.37 -10.97
C THR A 126 -17.50 1.62 -9.59
N ARG A 127 -18.16 1.09 -8.56
CA ARG A 127 -17.64 1.02 -7.19
C ARG A 127 -17.13 -0.37 -6.89
N LEU A 128 -15.98 -0.40 -6.24
CA LEU A 128 -15.31 -1.61 -5.82
C LEU A 128 -15.07 -1.55 -4.30
N ASP A 129 -15.20 -2.68 -3.63
CA ASP A 129 -14.78 -2.84 -2.24
C ASP A 129 -13.25 -2.94 -2.11
N GLY A 130 -12.77 -3.18 -0.90
CA GLY A 130 -11.34 -3.35 -0.62
C GLY A 130 -10.73 -4.62 -1.22
N ALA A 131 -11.54 -5.62 -1.58
CA ALA A 131 -11.11 -6.83 -2.28
C ALA A 131 -11.17 -6.66 -3.81
N GLY A 132 -11.69 -5.54 -4.30
CA GLY A 132 -11.89 -5.28 -5.72
C GLY A 132 -13.21 -5.85 -6.27
N ALA A 133 -14.09 -6.39 -5.43
CA ALA A 133 -15.40 -6.86 -5.85
C ALA A 133 -16.33 -5.68 -6.12
N GLN A 134 -17.19 -5.81 -7.13
CA GLN A 134 -18.10 -4.74 -7.53
C GLN A 134 -19.25 -4.60 -6.54
N GLU A 135 -19.37 -3.42 -5.93
CA GLU A 135 -20.47 -3.06 -5.00
C GLU A 135 -21.55 -2.20 -5.67
N GLY A 136 -21.29 -1.69 -6.86
CA GLY A 136 -22.29 -0.94 -7.62
C GLY A 136 -21.74 -0.33 -8.90
N SER A 137 -22.65 0.14 -9.75
CA SER A 137 -22.32 0.84 -10.97
C SER A 137 -23.44 1.77 -11.39
N GLY A 138 -23.14 2.63 -12.36
CA GLY A 138 -24.11 3.52 -12.98
C GLY A 138 -23.43 4.45 -13.98
N THR A 139 -24.12 5.54 -14.29
CA THR A 139 -23.63 6.57 -15.21
C THR A 139 -23.74 7.94 -14.55
N LEU A 140 -22.74 8.79 -14.73
CA LEU A 140 -22.76 10.18 -14.30
C LEU A 140 -23.59 11.02 -15.28
N ALA A 141 -24.32 12.01 -14.75
CA ALA A 141 -24.96 13.00 -15.59
C ALA A 141 -23.89 13.76 -16.41
N PRO A 142 -24.16 14.14 -17.68
CA PRO A 142 -23.18 14.81 -18.53
C PRO A 142 -22.56 16.08 -17.90
N GLN A 143 -23.36 16.84 -17.14
CA GLN A 143 -22.92 18.04 -16.44
C GLN A 143 -21.91 17.71 -15.33
N ARG A 144 -22.15 16.61 -14.60
CA ARG A 144 -21.22 16.12 -13.56
C ARG A 144 -19.93 15.60 -14.18
N LEU A 145 -20.02 14.89 -15.29
CA LEU A 145 -18.84 14.41 -16.02
C LEU A 145 -17.98 15.58 -16.51
N ALA A 146 -18.59 16.60 -17.11
CA ALA A 146 -17.88 17.80 -17.53
C ALA A 146 -17.20 18.52 -16.35
N ALA A 147 -17.88 18.62 -15.20
CA ALA A 147 -17.31 19.19 -13.99
C ALA A 147 -16.13 18.35 -13.46
N LEU A 148 -16.23 17.02 -13.49
CA LEU A 148 -15.16 16.11 -13.10
C LEU A 148 -13.93 16.27 -13.99
N SER A 149 -14.09 16.24 -15.31
CA SER A 149 -12.99 16.44 -16.26
C SER A 149 -12.36 17.83 -16.11
N ALA A 150 -13.17 18.88 -15.91
CA ALA A 150 -12.65 20.22 -15.66
C ALA A 150 -11.84 20.29 -14.36
N ALA A 151 -12.32 19.69 -13.27
CA ALA A 151 -11.61 19.64 -11.99
C ALA A 151 -10.30 18.86 -12.08
N LEU A 152 -10.25 17.76 -12.85
CA LEU A 152 -9.00 17.01 -13.08
C LEU A 152 -7.96 17.82 -13.85
N ARG A 153 -8.39 18.59 -14.86
CA ARG A 153 -7.51 19.51 -15.60
C ARG A 153 -7.02 20.66 -14.73
N GLU A 154 -7.89 21.23 -13.89
CA GLU A 154 -7.52 22.28 -12.94
C GLU A 154 -6.54 21.77 -11.87
N ALA A 155 -6.75 20.54 -11.38
CA ALA A 155 -5.92 19.93 -10.36
C ALA A 155 -4.49 19.64 -10.85
N ASP A 156 -4.30 19.43 -12.16
CA ASP A 156 -2.99 19.21 -12.78
C ASP A 156 -2.12 18.24 -11.96
N LEU A 157 -2.63 17.01 -11.78
CA LEU A 157 -2.01 15.99 -10.93
C LEU A 157 -0.49 15.83 -11.12
N PRO A 158 0.09 15.95 -12.35
CA PRO A 158 1.54 15.88 -12.53
C PRO A 158 2.35 16.93 -11.75
N ARG A 159 1.74 18.07 -11.42
CA ARG A 159 2.37 19.16 -10.65
C ARG A 159 2.15 19.05 -9.15
N LEU A 160 1.24 18.20 -8.69
CA LEU A 160 0.98 18.01 -7.28
C LEU A 160 2.05 17.11 -6.64
N PRO A 161 2.33 17.29 -5.34
CA PRO A 161 3.14 16.33 -4.60
C PRO A 161 2.47 14.95 -4.64
N ARG A 162 3.28 13.90 -4.81
CA ARG A 162 2.80 12.51 -4.90
C ARG A 162 2.07 12.05 -3.65
N VAL A 163 2.46 12.58 -2.50
CA VAL A 163 1.83 12.31 -1.21
C VAL A 163 1.70 13.64 -0.47
N SER A 164 0.46 14.02 -0.15
CA SER A 164 0.14 15.17 0.69
C SER A 164 -0.24 14.67 2.09
N LYS A 165 0.51 15.08 3.11
CA LYS A 165 0.26 14.72 4.51
C LYS A 165 -0.18 15.92 5.31
N GLY A 166 -1.09 15.70 6.25
CA GLY A 166 -1.53 16.72 7.20
C GLY A 166 -0.42 17.05 8.20
N SER A 167 -0.60 18.14 8.94
CA SER A 167 0.32 18.54 10.00
C SER A 167 0.09 17.79 11.33
N GLY A 168 -1.00 17.04 11.45
CA GLY A 168 -1.38 16.34 12.67
C GLY A 168 -1.94 14.95 12.41
N THR A 169 -1.95 14.13 13.46
CA THR A 169 -2.59 12.80 13.41
C THR A 169 -4.09 12.95 13.50
N VAL A 170 -4.79 12.51 12.46
CA VAL A 170 -6.25 12.41 12.45
C VAL A 170 -6.64 11.00 12.87
N TYR A 171 -7.23 10.87 14.06
CA TYR A 171 -7.84 9.61 14.48
C TYR A 171 -9.04 9.33 13.57
N ASP A 172 -9.13 8.10 13.06
CA ASP A 172 -10.14 7.69 12.09
C ASP A 172 -10.15 8.53 10.80
N GLY A 173 -9.00 9.10 10.44
CA GLY A 173 -8.85 9.87 9.20
C GLY A 173 -9.03 9.01 7.95
N PHE A 174 -9.33 9.69 6.84
CA PHE A 174 -9.32 9.07 5.52
C PHE A 174 -8.06 9.44 4.75
N THR A 175 -7.57 8.50 3.95
CA THR A 175 -6.59 8.74 2.89
C THR A 175 -7.27 8.52 1.55
N TYR A 176 -6.98 9.41 0.61
CA TYR A 176 -7.49 9.35 -0.76
C TYR A 176 -6.32 9.15 -1.72
N ALA A 177 -6.45 8.24 -2.68
CA ALA A 177 -5.52 8.13 -3.80
C ALA A 177 -6.26 8.41 -5.12
N PHE A 178 -5.74 9.34 -5.91
CA PHE A 178 -6.28 9.79 -7.19
C PHE A 178 -5.35 9.36 -8.32
N ALA A 179 -5.84 8.53 -9.23
CA ALA A 179 -5.11 8.10 -10.41
C ALA A 179 -5.80 8.60 -11.69
N HIS A 180 -5.08 9.38 -12.50
CA HIS A 180 -5.52 9.91 -13.78
C HIS A 180 -4.31 10.10 -14.70
N GLY A 181 -4.42 9.72 -15.98
CA GLY A 181 -3.36 9.92 -16.97
C GLY A 181 -2.03 9.25 -16.62
N GLY A 182 -2.05 8.10 -15.94
CA GLY A 182 -0.84 7.39 -15.47
C GLY A 182 -0.14 8.04 -14.27
N VAL A 183 -0.73 9.11 -13.70
CA VAL A 183 -0.20 9.81 -12.53
C VAL A 183 -1.09 9.50 -11.34
N GLU A 184 -0.47 9.03 -10.25
CA GLU A 184 -1.13 8.85 -8.96
C GLU A 184 -0.67 9.90 -7.94
N VAL A 185 -1.63 10.43 -7.19
CA VAL A 185 -1.45 11.38 -6.07
C VAL A 185 -2.26 10.90 -4.89
N ALA A 186 -1.62 10.74 -3.74
CA ALA A 186 -2.28 10.43 -2.47
C ALA A 186 -2.37 11.66 -1.58
N ALA A 187 -3.46 11.80 -0.84
CA ALA A 187 -3.64 12.86 0.15
C ALA A 187 -4.41 12.37 1.37
N GLU A 188 -3.91 12.71 2.55
CA GLU A 188 -4.68 12.60 3.80
C GLU A 188 -5.83 13.63 3.78
N GLN A 189 -6.96 13.31 4.42
CA GLN A 189 -8.20 14.10 4.36
C GLN A 189 -7.99 15.60 4.62
N GLU A 190 -7.16 15.96 5.61
CA GLU A 190 -6.87 17.35 5.95
C GLU A 190 -5.96 18.05 4.94
N ALA A 191 -5.15 17.28 4.22
CA ALA A 191 -4.17 17.76 3.26
C ALA A 191 -4.64 17.65 1.80
N VAL A 192 -5.89 17.26 1.54
CA VAL A 192 -6.43 17.22 0.17
C VAL A 192 -6.42 18.64 -0.43
N PRO A 193 -5.68 18.88 -1.53
CA PRO A 193 -5.64 20.17 -2.21
C PRO A 193 -7.05 20.63 -2.64
N PRO A 194 -7.34 21.95 -2.66
CA PRO A 194 -8.67 22.45 -3.03
C PRO A 194 -9.16 21.95 -4.40
N ALA A 195 -8.26 21.82 -5.39
CA ALA A 195 -8.62 21.30 -6.71
C ALA A 195 -9.03 19.82 -6.67
N LEU A 196 -8.39 18.99 -5.83
CA LEU A 196 -8.79 17.59 -5.64
C LEU A 196 -10.08 17.43 -4.82
N ARG A 197 -10.44 18.42 -3.99
CA ARG A 197 -11.77 18.44 -3.34
C ARG A 197 -12.90 18.58 -4.36
N LYS A 198 -12.73 19.45 -5.38
CA LYS A 198 -13.69 19.58 -6.48
C LYS A 198 -13.89 18.26 -7.24
N VAL A 199 -12.82 17.47 -7.39
CA VAL A 199 -12.89 16.11 -7.96
C VAL A 199 -13.76 15.23 -7.08
N LEU A 200 -13.53 15.20 -5.76
CA LEU A 200 -14.34 14.42 -4.81
C LEU A 200 -15.82 14.81 -4.84
N ASP A 201 -16.13 16.10 -4.94
CA ASP A 201 -17.50 16.60 -4.98
C ASP A 201 -18.26 16.19 -6.26
N ALA A 202 -17.53 15.97 -7.35
CA ALA A 202 -18.09 15.56 -8.64
C ALA A 202 -18.23 14.03 -8.78
N LEU A 203 -17.62 13.24 -7.90
CA LEU A 203 -17.69 11.77 -7.93
C LEU A 203 -19.03 11.22 -7.43
N PRO A 204 -19.41 10.02 -7.87
CA PRO A 204 -20.44 9.25 -7.18
C PRO A 204 -19.98 8.89 -5.76
N PRO A 205 -20.92 8.63 -4.83
CA PRO A 205 -20.58 8.27 -3.45
C PRO A 205 -19.77 6.96 -3.41
N PHE A 206 -18.81 6.86 -2.48
CA PHE A 206 -17.96 5.66 -2.33
C PHE A 206 -18.70 4.45 -1.76
N THR A 207 -19.79 4.67 -1.02
CA THR A 207 -20.57 3.62 -0.37
C THR A 207 -22.02 3.69 -0.84
N PRO A 208 -22.76 2.57 -0.80
CA PRO A 208 -24.21 2.62 -0.96
C PRO A 208 -24.83 3.54 0.11
N ALA A 209 -25.95 4.17 -0.25
CA ALA A 209 -26.74 5.03 0.63
C ALA A 209 -27.62 4.20 1.57
#